data_AF-A0A4U8YWK9-F1
#
_entry.id   AF-A0A4U8YWK9-F1
#
_cell.length_a   1.000
_cell.length_b   1.000
_cell.length_c   1.000
_cell.angle_alpha   90.00
_cell.angle_beta   90.00
_cell.angle_gamma   90.00
#
_symmetry.space_group_name_H-M   'P 1'
#
loop_
_entity.id
_entity.type
_entity.pdbx_description
1 polymer ?
#
loop_
_entity_poly.entity_id
_entity_poly.type
_entity_poly.pdbx_seq_one_letter_code
_entity_poly.pdbx_strand_id
1 'polypeptide(L)' 'MDDAAHSGSSSWTDLDLEADRLREECGVFGIFGHPDAAAVTALGLHALQHRGQEAAGIVSF' A
#
# COMPACT_ATOMS: atom_id res chain seq x y z
N MET A 1 5.67 -41.08 -17.14
CA MET A 1 5.17 -41.03 -18.52
C MET A 1 3.70 -40.65 -18.45
N ASP A 2 3.49 -39.36 -18.66
CA ASP A 2 2.36 -38.73 -19.37
C ASP A 2 0.92 -38.81 -18.85
N ASP A 3 0.31 -37.62 -18.97
CA ASP A 3 -1.10 -37.25 -19.10
C ASP A 3 -2.00 -37.17 -17.85
N ALA A 4 -2.03 -35.96 -17.27
CA ALA A 4 -3.21 -35.43 -16.57
C ALA A 4 -3.37 -33.92 -16.82
N ALA A 5 -4.31 -33.57 -17.69
CA ALA A 5 -4.89 -32.23 -17.76
C ALA A 5 -5.82 -31.99 -16.54
N HIS A 6 -5.62 -30.88 -15.83
CA HIS A 6 -6.63 -29.98 -15.21
C HIS A 6 -6.03 -29.23 -14.01
N SER A 7 -5.68 -27.95 -14.19
CA SER A 7 -6.22 -26.82 -13.43
C SER A 7 -5.37 -25.57 -13.71
N GLY A 8 -5.98 -24.54 -14.28
CA GLY A 8 -5.33 -23.22 -14.38
C GLY A 8 -4.99 -22.69 -12.98
N SER A 9 -3.78 -22.14 -12.83
CA SER A 9 -3.39 -21.41 -11.62
C SER A 9 -2.35 -20.35 -11.98
N SER A 10 -2.85 -19.17 -12.34
CA SER A 10 -2.44 -17.86 -11.80
C SER A 10 -0.95 -17.50 -11.64
N SER A 11 0.00 -17.97 -12.47
CA SER A 11 1.41 -17.54 -12.31
C SER A 11 1.73 -16.14 -12.86
N TRP A 12 0.76 -15.42 -13.43
CA TRP A 12 0.94 -14.05 -13.89
C TRP A 12 0.57 -13.03 -12.80
N THR A 13 -0.45 -13.31 -11.98
CA THR A 13 -0.89 -12.41 -10.90
C THR A 13 0.09 -12.30 -9.74
N ASP A 14 0.87 -13.35 -9.46
CA ASP A 14 1.78 -13.36 -8.30
C ASP A 14 3.09 -12.58 -8.54
N LEU A 15 3.54 -12.44 -9.79
CA LEU A 15 4.73 -11.61 -10.11
C LEU A 15 4.40 -10.12 -10.17
N ASP A 16 3.18 -9.76 -10.58
CA ASP A 16 2.74 -8.37 -10.73
C ASP A 16 2.51 -7.69 -9.38
N LEU A 17 2.05 -8.41 -8.35
CA LEU A 17 1.85 -7.86 -7.00
C LEU A 17 3.18 -7.54 -6.29
N GLU A 18 4.22 -8.33 -6.55
CA GLU A 18 5.53 -8.14 -5.95
C GLU A 18 6.30 -6.96 -6.59
N ALA A 19 6.00 -6.67 -7.86
CA ALA A 19 6.53 -5.53 -8.60
C ALA A 19 5.83 -4.20 -8.26
N ASP A 20 4.55 -4.24 -7.86
CA ASP A 20 3.75 -3.07 -7.42
C ASP A 20 4.02 -2.66 -5.96
N ARG A 21 4.87 -3.42 -5.24
CA ARG A 21 5.31 -3.05 -3.90
C ARG A 21 6.28 -1.89 -3.97
N LEU A 22 5.91 -0.79 -3.29
CA LEU A 22 6.80 0.35 -3.10
C LEU A 22 8.07 -0.12 -2.36
N ARG A 23 9.20 -0.15 -3.08
CA ARG A 23 10.51 -0.60 -2.56
C ARG A 23 11.25 0.49 -1.78
N GLU A 24 10.71 1.69 -1.79
CA GLU A 24 11.17 2.85 -1.04
C GLU A 24 10.52 2.83 0.35
N GLU A 25 11.24 3.29 1.38
CA GLU A 25 10.66 3.45 2.70
C GLU A 25 9.63 4.60 2.66
N CYS A 26 8.38 4.30 2.30
CA CYS A 26 7.28 5.24 2.44
C CYS A 26 6.21 4.67 3.37
N GLY A 27 5.38 5.56 3.92
CA GLY A 27 4.30 5.21 4.82
C GLY A 27 2.95 5.68 4.26
N VAL A 28 1.90 4.88 4.48
CA VAL A 28 0.52 5.24 4.15
C VAL A 28 -0.30 5.26 5.43
N PHE A 29 -1.17 6.26 5.57
CA PHE A 29 -2.09 6.40 6.70
C PHE A 29 -3.42 6.98 6.19
N GLY A 30 -4.55 6.54 6.76
CA GLY A 30 -5.87 7.01 6.34
C GLY A 30 -6.93 6.86 7.43
N ILE A 31 -7.92 7.74 7.41
CA ILE A 31 -9.03 7.81 8.36
C ILE A 31 -10.34 7.99 7.62
N PHE A 32 -11.39 7.30 8.08
CA PHE A 32 -12.73 7.35 7.51
C PHE A 32 -13.77 7.70 8.58
N GLY A 33 -14.78 8.49 8.21
CA GLY A 33 -15.91 8.82 9.09
C GLY A 33 -15.58 9.75 10.26
N HIS A 34 -14.49 10.51 10.18
CA HIS A 34 -14.08 11.46 11.22
C HIS A 34 -14.12 12.90 10.68
N PRO A 35 -14.74 13.87 11.40
CA PRO A 35 -14.81 15.26 10.95
C PRO A 35 -13.43 15.88 10.73
N ASP A 36 -12.45 15.51 11.55
CA ASP A 36 -11.06 15.99 11.45
C ASP A 36 -10.11 14.99 10.77
N ALA A 37 -10.58 14.21 9.79
CA ALA A 37 -9.80 13.16 9.14
C ALA A 37 -8.44 13.66 8.62
N ALA A 38 -8.37 14.86 8.03
CA ALA A 38 -7.13 15.46 7.55
C ALA A 38 -6.12 15.73 8.68
N ALA A 39 -6.57 16.29 9.80
CA ALA A 39 -5.69 16.63 10.94
C ALA A 39 -5.13 15.37 11.61
N VAL A 40 -5.98 14.37 11.82
CA VAL A 40 -5.53 13.11 12.42
C VAL A 40 -4.64 12.33 11.43
N THR A 41 -4.90 12.43 10.12
CA THR A 41 -4.00 11.88 9.08
C THR A 41 -2.62 12.52 9.12
N ALA A 42 -2.52 13.84 9.33
CA ALA A 42 -1.24 14.52 9.50
C ALA A 42 -0.45 13.98 10.72
N LEU A 43 -1.13 13.75 11.85
CA LEU A 43 -0.50 13.16 13.04
C LEU A 43 -0.07 11.71 12.82
N GLY A 44 -0.86 10.92 12.10
CA GLY A 44 -0.51 9.55 11.73
C GLY A 44 0.72 9.49 10.82
N LEU A 45 0.78 10.36 9.80
CA LEU A 45 1.95 10.50 8.93
C LEU A 45 3.17 10.99 9.71
N HIS A 46 3.00 11.88 10.69
CA HIS A 46 4.08 12.31 11.58
C HIS A 46 4.69 11.13 12.35
N ALA A 47 3.87 10.23 12.89
CA ALA A 47 4.35 9.02 13.57
C ALA A 47 5.13 8.07 12.63
N LEU A 48 4.86 8.12 11.32
CA LEU A 48 5.53 7.32 10.29
C LEU A 48 6.76 7.99 9.67
N GLN A 49 7.17 9.17 10.12
CA GLN A 49 8.31 9.91 9.55
C GLN A 49 9.62 9.12 9.52
N HIS A 50 9.80 8.16 10.42
CA HIS A 50 10.96 7.28 10.42
C HIS A 50 11.09 6.43 9.13
N ARG A 51 10.03 6.33 8.32
CA ARG A 51 10.04 5.67 7.02
C ARG A 51 10.49 6.63 5.92
N GLY A 52 10.02 7.88 5.90
CA GLY A 52 10.38 8.84 4.85
C GLY A 52 10.43 10.29 5.35
N GLN A 53 11.48 11.01 4.96
CA GLN A 53 11.73 12.40 5.36
C GLN A 53 11.61 13.40 4.20
N GLU A 54 11.48 12.91 2.96
CA GLU A 54 11.60 13.72 1.75
C GLU A 54 10.33 14.54 1.47
N ALA A 55 9.16 13.95 1.67
CA ALA A 55 7.87 14.58 1.46
C ALA A 55 6.72 13.86 2.19
N ALA A 56 5.60 14.54 2.35
CA ALA A 56 4.32 13.96 2.77
C ALA A 56 3.15 14.67 2.05
N GLY A 57 2.07 13.93 1.78
CA GLY A 57 0.87 14.45 1.13
C GLY A 57 -0.41 13.96 1.82
N ILE A 58 -1.45 14.80 1.82
CA ILE A 58 -2.76 14.49 2.42
C ILE A 58 -3.85 14.89 1.42
N VAL A 59 -4.84 14.02 1.22
CA VAL A 59 -6.05 14.29 0.43
C VAL A 59 -7.26 14.07 1.33
N SER A 60 -8.17 15.05 1.36
CA SER A 60 -9.45 14.99 2.09
C SER A 60 -10.52 15.69 1.25
N PHE A 61 -11.77 15.24 1.40
CA PHE A 61 -12.96 15.90 0.83
C PHE A 61 -13.62 16.85 1.83
#